data_AF-A0A5B9PCT9-F1
#
_entry.id   AF-A0A5B9PCT9-F1
#
_cell.length_a   1.000
_cell.length_b   1.000
_cell.length_c   1.000
_cell.angle_alpha   90.00
_cell.angle_beta   90.00
_cell.angle_gamma   90.00
#
_symmetry.space_group_name_H-M   'P 1'
#
loop_
_entity.id
_entity.type
_entity.pdbx_description
1 polymer ?
#
loop_
_entity_poly.entity_id
_entity_poly.type
_entity_poly.pdbx_seq_one_letter_code
_entity_poly.pdbx_strand_id
1 'polypeptide(L)'
;MITEDSVDDVVQFYRTLLKRDPKAEDKLGTAPEVGRSVTINDESDGRPFPFHTIFVNTPESSTMLIVTCGADEKETRITWKQYLRFKIGE
;
A
#
# COMPACT_ATOMS: atom_id res chain seq x y z
N MET A 1 -4.94 8.44 -8.01
CA MET A 1 -3.98 8.12 -9.09
C MET A 1 -4.64 7.09 -10.01
N ILE A 2 -4.32 7.12 -11.30
CA ILE A 2 -4.82 6.20 -12.32
C ILE A 2 -3.61 5.69 -13.12
N THR A 3 -3.68 4.47 -13.64
CA THR A 3 -2.66 3.89 -14.53
C THR A 3 -3.32 2.94 -15.53
N GLU A 4 -2.70 2.79 -16.71
CA GLU A 4 -3.10 1.79 -17.71
C GLU A 4 -2.62 0.38 -17.35
N ASP A 5 -1.74 0.25 -16.36
CA ASP A 5 -1.26 -1.04 -15.87
C ASP A 5 -2.41 -1.88 -15.29
N SER A 6 -2.29 -3.20 -15.41
CA SER A 6 -3.27 -4.12 -14.82
C SER A 6 -3.24 -4.06 -13.29
N VAL A 7 -4.34 -4.45 -12.64
CA VAL A 7 -4.40 -4.52 -11.16
C VAL A 7 -3.28 -5.41 -10.61
N ASP A 8 -3.01 -6.54 -11.26
CA ASP A 8 -1.96 -7.46 -10.85
C ASP A 8 -0.57 -6.82 -10.96
N ASP A 9 -0.27 -6.11 -12.05
CA ASP A 9 1.01 -5.42 -12.24
C ASP A 9 1.21 -4.34 -11.18
N VAL A 10 0.16 -3.58 -10.87
CA VAL A 10 0.18 -2.56 -9.80
C VAL A 10 0.43 -3.20 -8.44
N VAL A 11 -0.26 -4.31 -8.13
CA VAL A 11 -0.05 -5.03 -6.86
C VAL A 11 1.36 -5.60 -6.77
N GLN A 12 1.91 -6.15 -7.86
CA GLN A 12 3.30 -6.63 -7.91
C GLN A 12 4.32 -5.52 -7.76
N PHE A 13 4.07 -4.37 -8.38
CA PHE A 13 4.88 -3.17 -8.20
C PHE A 13 4.95 -2.78 -6.71
N TYR A 14 3.80 -2.67 -6.03
CA TYR A 14 3.79 -2.33 -4.61
C TYR A 14 4.37 -3.43 -3.72
N ARG A 15 4.17 -4.73 -4.04
CA ARG A 15 4.84 -5.84 -3.35
C ARG A 15 6.36 -5.69 -3.39
N THR A 16 6.89 -5.32 -4.56
CA THR A 16 8.33 -5.16 -4.75
C THR A 16 8.85 -3.90 -4.06
N LEU A 17 8.17 -2.77 -4.26
CA LEU A 17 8.54 -1.49 -3.66
C LEU A 17 8.51 -1.53 -2.13
N LEU A 18 7.51 -2.21 -1.55
CA LEU A 18 7.30 -2.27 -0.11
C LEU A 18 7.99 -3.46 0.56
N LYS A 19 8.68 -4.32 -0.19
CA LYS A 19 9.49 -5.39 0.41
C LYS A 19 10.60 -4.78 1.26
N ARG A 20 10.75 -5.22 2.51
CA ARG A 20 11.90 -4.81 3.34
C ARG A 20 13.16 -5.39 2.72
N ASP A 21 14.06 -4.53 2.27
CA ASP A 21 15.44 -4.88 1.95
C ASP A 21 16.34 -4.15 2.95
N PRO A 22 16.92 -4.86 3.92
CA PRO A 22 17.81 -4.26 4.92
C PRO A 22 18.95 -3.44 4.32
N LYS A 23 19.43 -3.81 3.12
CA LYS A 23 20.51 -3.08 2.42
C LYS A 23 20.03 -1.79 1.76
N ALA A 24 18.74 -1.70 1.44
CA ALA A 24 18.10 -0.51 0.88
C ALA A 24 17.56 0.42 1.99
N GLU A 25 17.05 -0.13 3.09
CA GLU A 25 16.52 0.64 4.23
C GLU A 25 17.62 1.44 4.95
N ASP A 26 18.85 0.92 5.02
CA ASP A 26 20.03 1.62 5.58
C ASP A 26 20.36 2.92 4.80
N LYS A 27 20.08 2.94 3.49
CA LYS A 27 20.25 4.13 2.64
C LYS A 27 19.08 5.12 2.71
N LEU A 28 17.92 4.66 3.14
CA LEU A 28 16.68 5.46 3.23
C LEU A 28 16.49 6.07 4.63
N GLY A 29 17.44 5.89 5.55
CA GLY A 29 17.39 6.43 6.91
C GLY A 29 16.24 5.84 7.75
N THR A 30 15.61 4.77 7.29
CA THR A 30 14.57 4.06 8.04
C THR A 30 15.27 2.97 8.82
N ALA A 31 15.68 3.28 10.05
CA ALA A 31 16.41 2.30 10.86
C ALA A 31 15.61 0.99 10.94
N PRO A 32 16.23 -0.18 10.71
CA PRO A 32 15.54 -1.48 10.74
C PRO A 32 14.83 -1.76 12.08
N GLU A 33 15.27 -1.07 13.13
CA GLU A 33 14.69 -1.06 14.49
C GLU A 33 13.29 -0.42 14.56
N VAL A 34 12.91 0.40 13.58
CA VAL A 34 11.59 1.06 13.54
C VAL A 34 10.56 0.07 13.03
N GLY A 35 9.64 -0.32 13.91
CA GLY A 35 8.58 -1.29 13.62
C GLY A 35 7.71 -0.83 12.44
N ARG A 36 7.86 -1.49 11.29
CA ARG A 36 7.06 -1.27 10.09
C ARG A 36 6.40 -2.58 9.69
N SER A 37 5.09 -2.55 9.49
CA SER A 37 4.32 -3.69 8.97
C SER A 37 3.71 -3.34 7.63
N VAL A 38 3.79 -4.26 6.68
CA VAL A 38 3.09 -4.16 5.39
C VAL A 38 2.16 -5.35 5.25
N THR A 39 0.90 -5.08 4.95
CA THR A 39 -0.11 -6.10 4.67
C THR A 39 -0.72 -5.83 3.31
N ILE A 40 -0.86 -6.88 2.49
CA ILE A 40 -1.49 -6.80 1.17
C ILE A 40 -2.57 -7.85 1.15
N ASN A 41 -3.82 -7.41 1.05
CA ASN A 41 -4.99 -8.29 1.01
C ASN A 41 -5.65 -8.20 -0.35
N ASP A 42 -6.04 -9.36 -0.86
CA ASP A 42 -7.00 -9.47 -1.94
C ASP A 42 -8.39 -9.62 -1.31
N GLU A 43 -9.25 -8.63 -1.55
CA GLU A 43 -10.64 -8.61 -1.07
C GLU A 43 -11.61 -8.72 -2.26
N SER A 44 -11.16 -9.28 -3.38
CA SER A 44 -11.94 -9.43 -4.61
C SER A 44 -13.00 -10.54 -4.52
N ASP A 45 -12.86 -11.48 -3.58
CA ASP A 45 -13.83 -12.57 -3.42
C ASP A 45 -15.24 -12.03 -3.12
N GLY A 46 -16.22 -12.53 -3.88
CA GLY A 46 -17.61 -12.06 -3.85
C GLY A 46 -17.87 -10.67 -4.46
N ARG A 47 -16.88 -10.01 -5.08
CA ARG A 47 -17.04 -8.71 -5.74
C ARG A 47 -17.10 -8.82 -7.26
N PRO A 48 -17.81 -7.90 -7.94
CA PRO A 48 -17.88 -7.89 -9.40
C PRO A 48 -16.61 -7.35 -10.07
N PHE A 49 -15.60 -6.92 -9.29
CA PHE A 49 -14.36 -6.35 -9.80
C PHE A 49 -13.21 -6.55 -8.80
N PRO A 50 -11.94 -6.51 -9.26
CA PRO A 50 -10.77 -6.64 -8.39
C PRO A 50 -10.70 -5.53 -7.33
N PHE A 51 -10.47 -5.92 -6.07
CA PHE A 51 -10.35 -5.00 -4.95
C PHE A 51 -9.20 -5.43 -4.04
N HIS A 52 -8.10 -4.70 -4.08
CA HIS A 52 -6.93 -4.98 -3.24
C HIS A 52 -6.72 -3.84 -2.25
N THR A 53 -6.40 -4.21 -1.01
CA THR A 53 -6.02 -3.26 0.03
C THR A 53 -4.58 -3.49 0.44
N ILE A 54 -3.83 -2.39 0.55
CA ILE A 54 -2.43 -2.39 1.00
C ILE A 54 -2.33 -1.49 2.23
N PHE A 55 -1.88 -2.04 3.34
CA PHE A 55 -1.62 -1.31 4.55
C PHE A 55 -0.13 -1.19 4.78
N VAL A 56 0.33 0.02 5.09
CA VAL A 56 1.69 0.31 5.53
C VAL A 56 1.59 1.06 6.85
N ASN A 57 1.98 0.39 7.94
CA ASN A 57 1.97 0.97 9.27
C ASN A 57 3.40 1.22 9.75
N THR A 58 3.59 2.38 10.37
CA THR A 58 4.77 2.77 11.13
C THR A 58 4.32 3.20 12.53
N PRO A 59 5.23 3.45 13.49
CA PRO A 59 4.83 3.88 14.83
C PRO A 59 4.11 5.25 14.84
N GLU A 60 4.34 6.07 13.81
CA GLU A 60 3.82 7.43 13.65
C GLU A 60 2.70 7.53 12.61
N SER A 61 2.43 6.49 11.81
CA SER A 61 1.43 6.60 10.76
C SER A 61 0.81 5.27 10.31
N SER A 62 -0.38 5.36 9.74
CA SER A 62 -1.08 4.28 9.06
C SER A 62 -1.47 4.75 7.68
N THR A 63 -0.89 4.16 6.64
CA THR A 63 -1.22 4.45 5.24
C THR A 63 -1.98 3.27 4.65
N MET A 64 -3.13 3.55 4.07
CA MET A 64 -3.96 2.60 3.34
C MET A 64 -3.96 2.97 1.86
N LEU A 65 -3.68 2.02 0.99
CA LEU A 65 -3.89 2.11 -0.45
C LEU A 65 -4.98 1.12 -0.86
N ILE A 66 -5.80 1.52 -1.81
CA ILE A 66 -6.85 0.70 -2.41
C ILE A 66 -6.59 0.70 -3.92
N VAL A 67 -6.43 -0.49 -4.47
CA VAL A 67 -6.20 -0.73 -5.91
C VAL A 67 -7.41 -1.45 -6.45
N THR A 68 -8.08 -0.82 -7.41
CA THR A 68 -9.33 -1.32 -8.00
C THR A 68 -9.37 -1.01 -9.49
N CYS A 69 -10.04 -1.84 -10.26
CA CYS A 69 -10.40 -1.54 -11.64
C CYS A 69 -11.83 -2.02 -11.85
N GLY A 70 -12.78 -1.10 -12.04
CA GLY A 70 -14.18 -1.45 -12.26
C GLY A 70 -14.39 -2.28 -13.54
N ALA A 71 -15.48 -3.05 -13.61
CA ALA A 71 -15.75 -3.93 -14.75
C ALA A 71 -15.80 -3.21 -16.12
N ASP A 72 -16.22 -1.94 -16.11
CA ASP A 72 -16.29 -1.08 -17.30
C ASP A 72 -15.11 -0.08 -17.39
N GLU A 73 -14.18 -0.12 -16.43
CA GLU A 73 -13.02 0.77 -16.40
C GLU A 73 -11.85 0.15 -17.20
N LYS A 74 -11.16 0.99 -17.98
CA LYS A 74 -9.94 0.57 -18.71
C LYS A 74 -8.66 0.80 -17.93
N GLU A 75 -8.74 1.57 -16.85
CA GLU A 75 -7.61 2.06 -16.09
C GLU A 75 -7.73 1.57 -14.64
N THR A 76 -6.60 1.13 -14.08
CA THR A 76 -6.51 0.79 -12.66
C THR A 76 -6.49 2.08 -11.85
N ARG A 77 -7.42 2.18 -10.91
CA ARG A 77 -7.50 3.29 -9.97
C ARG A 77 -6.82 2.94 -8.66
N ILE A 78 -5.97 3.86 -8.21
CA ILE A 78 -5.26 3.77 -6.94
C ILE A 78 -5.69 4.96 -6.08
N THR A 79 -6.36 4.66 -4.99
CA THR A 79 -6.71 5.65 -3.96
C THR A 79 -5.93 5.37 -2.69
N TRP A 80 -5.60 6.41 -1.92
CA TRP A 80 -4.88 6.22 -0.68
C TRP A 80 -5.31 7.23 0.37
N LYS A 81 -5.14 6.85 1.63
CA LYS A 81 -5.30 7.71 2.80
C LYS A 81 -4.17 7.45 3.77
N GLN A 82 -3.70 8.50 4.42
CA GLN A 82 -2.72 8.40 5.49
C GLN A 82 -3.26 9.05 6.74
N TYR A 83 -3.11 8.36 7.86
CA TYR A 83 -3.42 8.84 9.19
C TYR A 83 -2.11 8.99 9.96
N LEU A 84 -1.83 10.19 10.44
CA LEU A 84 -0.67 10.46 11.28
C LEU A 84 -1.08 10.30 12.75
N ARG A 85 -0.20 9.71 13.54
CA ARG A 85 -0.35 9.62 14.98
C ARG A 85 -0.13 11.01 15.56
N PHE A 86 -1.19 11.60 16.10
CA PHE A 86 -1.07 12.81 16.89
C PHE A 86 -0.44 12.48 18.25
N LYS A 87 0.59 13.22 18.65
CA LYS A 87 1.05 13.21 20.03
C LYS A 87 0.05 14.01 20.86
N ILE A 88 -0.63 13.37 21.80
CA ILE A 88 -1.49 14.05 22.78
C ILE A 88 -0.66 14.23 24.06
N GLY A 89 -0.32 15.50 24.38
CA GLY A 89 0.35 15.92 25.62
C GLY A 89 1.86 15.65 25.67
N GLU A 90 2.66 16.66 25.32
CA GLU A 90 4.03 16.82 25.83
C GLU A 90 4.03 17.93 26.90
#